data_AF-A0AA96KCP6-F1
#
_entry.id   AF-A0AA96KCP6-F1
#
_cell.length_a   1.000
_cell.length_b   1.000
_cell.length_c   1.000
_cell.angle_alpha   90.00
_cell.angle_beta   90.00
_cell.angle_gamma   90.00
#
_symmetry.space_group_name_H-M   'P 1'
#
loop_
_entity.id
_entity.type
_entity.pdbx_description
1 polymer ?
#
loop_
_entity_poly.entity_id
_entity_poly.type
_entity_poly.pdbx_seq_one_letter_code
_entity_poly.pdbx_strand_id
1 'polypeptide(L)'
;MQGNEFYIFLLLASVYGLFILLKDKKNPPTETFTCARCNKQEKYSPRTINAWRRGYDRLYCYTCHSQWLKDHPFRQTAADTRGGCLSVFIIVVLVPPTIYSVAKLFF
;
A
#
# COMPACT_ATOMS: atom_id res chain seq x y z
N MET A 1 30.93 -7.29 -12.77
CA MET A 1 29.60 -7.91 -12.89
C MET A 1 28.59 -6.77 -13.09
N GLN A 2 28.58 -6.20 -14.29
CA GLN A 2 27.67 -6.47 -15.41
C GLN A 2 26.39 -5.63 -15.26
N GLY A 3 26.39 -4.45 -15.87
CA GLY A 3 25.31 -3.45 -15.80
C GLY A 3 23.92 -4.00 -16.17
N ASN A 4 23.86 -5.16 -16.83
CA ASN A 4 22.63 -5.92 -17.08
C ASN A 4 21.79 -6.15 -15.82
N GLU A 5 22.40 -6.51 -14.69
CA GLU A 5 21.66 -6.79 -13.45
C GLU A 5 20.94 -5.53 -12.93
N PHE A 6 21.61 -4.37 -12.98
CA PHE A 6 21.00 -3.09 -12.58
C PHE A 6 19.87 -2.67 -13.51
N TYR A 7 20.03 -2.87 -14.82
CA TYR A 7 18.95 -2.62 -15.79
C TYR A 7 17.74 -3.52 -15.54
N ILE A 8 17.95 -4.79 -15.19
CA ILE A 8 16.87 -5.72 -14.85
C ILE A 8 16.09 -5.23 -13.64
N PHE A 9 16.74 -4.80 -12.56
CA PHE A 9 16.04 -4.29 -11.39
C PHE A 9 15.24 -3.00 -11.67
N LEU A 10 15.79 -2.09 -12.47
CA LEU A 10 15.09 -0.86 -12.87
C LEU A 10 13.88 -1.16 -13.75
N LEU A 11 13.99 -2.12 -14.67
CA LEU A 11 12.87 -2.57 -15.49
C LEU A 11 11.78 -3.23 -14.63
N LEU A 12 12.15 -4.11 -13.69
CA LEU A 12 11.17 -4.74 -12.80
C LEU A 12 10.45 -3.71 -11.93
N ALA A 13 11.17 -2.73 -11.37
CA ALA A 13 10.58 -1.68 -10.55
C ALA A 13 9.63 -0.77 -11.37
N SER A 14 9.99 -0.42 -12.60
CA SER A 14 9.14 0.42 -13.46
C SER A 14 7.88 -0.32 -13.90
N VAL A 15 7.99 -1.59 -14.31
CA VAL A 15 6.87 -2.43 -14.69
C VAL A 15 5.94 -2.66 -13.49
N TYR A 16 6.49 -2.93 -12.31
CA TYR A 16 5.69 -3.10 -11.09
C TYR A 16 4.97 -1.80 -10.68
N GLY A 17 5.66 -0.65 -10.74
CA GLY A 17 5.06 0.65 -10.48
C GLY A 17 3.92 0.96 -11.47
N LEU A 18 4.16 0.70 -12.76
CA LEU A 18 3.15 0.87 -13.80
C LEU A 18 1.94 -0.06 -13.57
N PHE A 19 2.17 -1.31 -13.17
CA PHE A 19 1.10 -2.26 -12.85
C PHE A 19 0.23 -1.80 -11.68
N ILE A 20 0.83 -1.19 -10.64
CA ILE A 20 0.07 -0.61 -9.52
C ILE A 20 -0.74 0.60 -9.98
N LEU A 21 -0.17 1.47 -10.83
CA LEU A 21 -0.85 2.67 -11.32
C LEU A 21 -2.01 2.33 -12.28
N LEU A 22 -1.85 1.30 -13.11
CA LEU A 22 -2.86 0.82 -14.05
C LEU A 22 -3.94 -0.05 -13.40
N LYS A 23 -3.82 -0.35 -12.10
CA LYS A 23 -4.80 -1.18 -11.40
C LYS A 23 -6.10 -0.41 -11.24
N ASP A 24 -7.10 -0.76 -12.07
CA ASP A 24 -8.39 -0.07 -12.11
C ASP A 24 -9.04 0.11 -10.74
N LYS A 25 -9.56 1.31 -10.50
CA LYS A 25 -10.43 1.60 -9.37
C LYS A 25 -11.77 0.90 -9.59
N LYS A 26 -11.86 -0.35 -9.14
CA LYS A 26 -13.13 -1.08 -9.11
C LYS A 26 -14.18 -0.25 -8.36
N ASN A 27 -15.37 -0.17 -8.95
CA ASN A 27 -16.57 0.36 -8.32
C ASN A 27 -17.45 -0.80 -7.86
N PRO A 28 -18.24 -0.62 -6.78
CA PRO A 28 -19.12 -1.66 -6.31
C PRO A 28 -20.13 -2.06 -7.41
N PRO A 29 -20.49 -3.35 -7.51
CA PRO A 29 -21.41 -3.84 -8.54
C PRO A 29 -22.86 -3.37 -8.33
N THR A 30 -23.18 -2.88 -7.12
CA THR A 30 -24.52 -2.44 -6.72
C THR A 30 -24.47 -1.04 -6.12
N GLU A 31 -25.59 -0.32 -6.15
CA GLU A 31 -25.71 1.00 -5.51
C GLU A 31 -25.92 0.93 -3.98
N THR A 32 -26.36 -0.22 -3.48
CA THR A 32 -26.64 -0.46 -2.07
C THR A 32 -25.81 -1.62 -1.53
N PHE A 33 -25.56 -1.57 -0.22
CA PHE A 33 -24.94 -2.65 0.55
C PHE A 33 -25.78 -2.95 1.79
N THR A 34 -25.60 -4.14 2.33
CA THR A 34 -26.25 -4.58 3.57
C THR A 34 -25.28 -4.39 4.74
N CYS A 35 -25.71 -3.67 5.79
CA CYS A 35 -24.90 -3.46 6.99
C CYS A 35 -24.65 -4.79 7.72
N ALA A 36 -23.39 -5.12 7.97
CA ALA A 36 -22.99 -6.36 8.65
C ALA A 36 -23.39 -6.45 10.14
N ARG A 37 -23.82 -5.34 10.77
CA ARG A 37 -24.25 -5.31 12.19
C ARG A 37 -25.77 -5.33 12.34
N CYS A 38 -26.49 -4.52 11.58
CA CYS A 38 -27.94 -4.32 11.74
C CYS A 38 -28.78 -4.80 10.55
N ASN A 39 -28.15 -5.38 9.51
CA ASN A 39 -28.81 -5.89 8.29
C ASN A 39 -29.63 -4.86 7.50
N LYS A 40 -29.51 -3.57 7.82
CA LYS A 40 -30.13 -2.49 7.05
C LYS A 40 -29.46 -2.35 5.67
N GLN A 41 -30.25 -2.22 4.61
CA GLN A 41 -29.76 -1.80 3.30
C GLN A 41 -29.56 -0.27 3.26
N GLU A 42 -28.40 0.16 2.80
CA GLU A 42 -28.04 1.58 2.67
C GLU A 42 -27.25 1.80 1.37
N LYS A 43 -27.33 3.00 0.81
CA LYS A 43 -26.53 3.37 -0.38
C LYS A 43 -25.04 3.44 -0.03
N TYR A 44 -24.20 3.06 -0.97
CA TYR A 44 -22.76 3.21 -0.82
C TYR A 44 -22.39 4.70 -0.63
N SER A 45 -21.89 5.04 0.56
CA SER A 45 -21.21 6.30 0.84
C SER A 45 -19.77 6.29 0.33
N PRO A 46 -19.10 7.44 0.14
CA PRO A 46 -17.68 7.48 -0.22
C PRO A 46 -16.78 6.64 0.70
N ARG A 47 -17.12 6.57 1.99
CA ARG A 47 -16.42 5.73 2.98
C ARG A 47 -16.55 4.24 2.65
N THR A 48 -17.76 3.77 2.42
CA THR A 48 -18.04 2.35 2.15
C THR A 48 -17.55 1.94 0.76
N ILE A 49 -17.55 2.85 -0.22
CA ILE A 49 -16.92 2.62 -1.53
C ILE A 49 -15.41 2.41 -1.36
N ASN A 50 -14.75 3.26 -0.57
CA ASN A 50 -13.32 3.12 -0.33
C ASN A 50 -12.99 1.83 0.44
N ALA A 51 -13.82 1.46 1.42
CA ALA A 51 -13.69 0.19 2.11
C ALA A 51 -13.89 -0.99 1.15
N TRP A 52 -14.95 -0.98 0.34
CA TRP A 52 -15.18 -2.03 -0.65
C TRP A 52 -14.02 -2.16 -1.64
N ARG A 53 -13.49 -1.04 -2.13
CA ARG A 53 -12.33 -1.01 -3.05
C ARG A 53 -11.06 -1.60 -2.43
N ARG A 54 -10.90 -1.50 -1.10
CA ARG A 54 -9.80 -2.12 -0.35
C ARG A 54 -10.01 -3.63 -0.12
N GLY A 55 -11.15 -4.18 -0.53
CA GLY A 55 -11.49 -5.60 -0.35
C GLY A 55 -12.14 -5.93 1.00
N TYR A 56 -12.68 -4.92 1.72
CA TYR A 56 -13.44 -5.20 2.93
C TYR A 56 -14.80 -5.83 2.57
N ASP A 57 -15.11 -6.94 3.24
CA ASP A 57 -16.32 -7.75 3.10
C ASP A 57 -17.46 -7.27 4.01
N ARG A 58 -17.12 -6.74 5.19
CA ARG A 58 -18.07 -6.25 6.20
C ARG A 58 -18.15 -4.74 6.18
N LEU A 59 -19.22 -4.23 5.57
CA LEU A 59 -19.54 -2.80 5.57
C LEU A 59 -20.57 -2.49 6.65
N TYR A 60 -20.36 -1.39 7.38
CA TYR A 60 -21.28 -0.92 8.40
C TYR A 60 -22.02 0.33 7.90
N CYS A 61 -23.29 0.50 8.27
CA CYS A 61 -23.99 1.78 8.10
C CYS A 61 -23.35 2.88 8.98
N TYR A 62 -23.71 4.14 8.74
CA TYR A 62 -23.13 5.26 9.48
C TYR A 62 -23.25 5.11 11.01
N THR A 63 -24.42 4.70 11.50
CA THR A 63 -24.69 4.54 12.94
C THR A 63 -23.93 3.38 13.58
N CYS A 64 -23.88 2.23 12.91
CA CYS A 64 -23.13 1.07 13.41
C CYS A 64 -21.62 1.32 13.39
N HIS A 65 -21.13 2.09 12.41
CA HIS A 65 -19.73 2.48 12.34
C HIS A 65 -19.33 3.46 13.45
N SER A 66 -20.16 4.46 13.75
CA SER A 66 -19.87 5.40 14.83
C SER A 66 -19.85 4.72 16.20
N GLN A 67 -20.72 3.73 16.41
CA GLN A 67 -20.66 2.86 17.60
C GLN A 67 -19.35 2.07 17.64
N TRP A 68 -18.99 1.41 16.52
CA TRP A 68 -17.75 0.63 16.45
C TRP A 68 -16.50 1.47 16.77
N LEU A 69 -16.45 2.72 16.31
CA LEU A 69 -15.35 3.66 16.61
C LEU A 69 -15.27 4.03 18.10
N LYS A 70 -16.41 4.10 18.80
CA LYS A 70 -16.42 4.32 20.26
C LYS A 70 -15.93 3.09 21.00
N ASP A 71 -16.30 1.91 20.52
CA ASP A 71 -15.93 0.62 21.12
C ASP A 71 -14.43 0.29 20.87
N HIS A 72 -13.85 0.81 19.78
CA HIS A 72 -12.46 0.59 19.37
C HIS A 72 -11.74 1.93 19.24
N PRO A 73 -11.40 2.60 20.37
CA PRO A 73 -10.63 3.82 20.31
C PRO A 73 -9.32 3.55 19.57
N PHE A 74 -9.07 4.32 18.51
CA PHE A 74 -7.89 4.17 17.67
C PHE A 74 -6.64 4.29 18.55
N ARG A 75 -6.00 3.15 18.82
CA ARG A 75 -4.69 3.14 19.47
C ARG A 75 -3.74 3.71 18.42
N GLN A 76 -3.37 4.97 18.57
CA GLN A 76 -2.21 5.53 17.89
C GLN A 76 -1.00 4.75 18.42
N THR A 77 -0.74 3.56 17.89
CA THR A 77 0.59 2.98 17.95
C THR A 77 1.47 4.02 17.28
N ALA A 78 2.30 4.67 18.10
CA ALA A 78 3.29 5.65 17.71
C ALA A 78 3.88 5.26 16.36
N ALA A 79 3.99 6.24 15.47
CA ALA A 79 4.57 6.10 14.14
C ALA A 79 5.77 5.16 14.19
N ASP A 80 5.53 3.90 13.83
CA ASP A 80 6.59 2.95 13.55
C ASP A 80 7.20 3.50 12.27
N THR A 81 8.35 4.15 12.42
CA THR A 81 9.17 4.73 11.36
C THR A 81 9.62 3.61 10.43
N ARG A 82 8.67 3.07 9.65
CA ARG A 82 8.93 2.10 8.59
C ARG A 82 9.66 2.85 7.50
N GLY A 83 10.98 2.78 7.57
CA GLY A 83 11.88 3.20 6.52
C GLY A 83 11.39 2.64 5.20
N GLY A 84 10.93 3.53 4.32
CA GLY A 84 10.55 3.18 2.98
C GLY A 84 11.76 2.70 2.17
N CYS A 85 11.46 2.13 1.01
CA CYS A 85 12.39 1.66 -0.03
C CYS A 85 13.49 2.66 -0.47
N LEU A 86 13.44 3.91 0.01
CA LEU A 86 14.54 4.87 -0.07
C LEU A 86 15.86 4.32 0.50
N SER A 87 15.84 3.54 1.59
CA SER A 87 17.07 2.92 2.10
C SER A 87 17.63 1.86 1.14
N VAL A 88 16.76 1.12 0.46
CA VAL A 88 17.15 0.09 -0.51
C VAL A 88 17.78 0.74 -1.75
N PHE A 89 17.22 1.85 -2.23
CA PHE A 89 17.82 2.63 -3.32
C PHE A 89 19.21 3.16 -2.95
N ILE A 90 19.39 3.66 -1.71
CA ILE A 90 20.68 4.17 -1.23
C ILE A 90 21.73 3.05 -1.17
N ILE A 91 21.37 1.88 -0.64
CA ILE A 91 22.29 0.72 -0.56
C ILE A 91 22.68 0.25 -1.96
N VAL A 92 21.72 0.07 -2.86
CA VAL A 92 21.98 -0.45 -4.21
C VAL A 92 22.80 0.52 -5.05
N VAL A 93 22.63 1.84 -4.88
CA VAL A 93 23.36 2.85 -5.65
C VAL A 93 24.75 3.12 -5.06
N LEU A 94 24.92 3.15 -3.73
CA LEU A 94 26.18 3.55 -3.09
C LEU A 94 27.15 2.39 -2.83
N VAL A 95 26.67 1.17 -2.60
CA VAL A 95 27.53 0.03 -2.25
C VAL A 95 28.44 -0.44 -3.40
N PRO A 96 27.96 -0.58 -4.66
CA PRO A 96 28.82 -1.01 -5.76
C PRO A 96 30.01 -0.07 -6.07
N PRO A 97 29.83 1.28 -6.16
CA PRO A 97 30.95 2.18 -6.44
C PRO A 97 31.91 2.34 -5.26
N THR A 98 31.44 2.24 -4.01
CA THR A 98 32.31 2.36 -2.83
C THR A 98 33.17 1.11 -2.65
N ILE A 99 32.63 -0.10 -2.82
CA ILE A 99 33.40 -1.34 -2.79
C ILE A 99 34.44 -1.37 -3.91
N TYR A 100 34.07 -0.97 -5.13
CA TYR A 100 35.01 -0.90 -6.25
C TYR A 100 36.15 0.11 -6.03
N SER A 101 35.83 1.27 -5.46
CA SER A 101 36.85 2.31 -5.17
C SER A 101 37.80 1.88 -4.05
N VAL A 102 37.31 1.20 -3.01
CA VAL A 102 38.14 0.65 -1.94
C VAL A 102 38.99 -0.51 -2.45
N ALA A 103 38.42 -1.42 -3.25
CA ALA A 103 39.18 -2.52 -3.84
C ALA A 103 40.34 -2.04 -4.72
N LYS A 104 40.14 -0.95 -5.49
CA LYS A 104 41.19 -0.33 -6.32
C LYS A 104 42.22 0.50 -5.54
N LEU A 105 41.93 0.87 -4.30
CA LEU A 105 42.88 1.56 -3.42
C LEU A 105 43.79 0.57 -2.67
N PHE A 106 43.36 -0.69 -2.54
CA PHE A 106 44.09 -1.74 -1.83
C PHE A 106 44.79 -2.77 -2.75
N PHE A 107 44.42 -2.84 -4.04
CA PHE A 107 45.08 -3.61 -5.11
C PHE A 107 45.66 -2.67 -6.16
#